data_AF-A0A929FAB9-F1
#
_entry.id   AF-A0A929FAB9-F1
#
_cell.length_a   1.000
_cell.length_b   1.000
_cell.length_c   1.000
_cell.angle_alpha   90.00
_cell.angle_beta   90.00
_cell.angle_gamma   90.00
#
_symmetry.space_group_name_H-M   'P 1'
#
loop_
_entity.id
_entity.type
_entity.pdbx_description
1 polymer ?
#
loop_
_entity_poly.entity_id
_entity_poly.type
_entity_poly.pdbx_seq_one_letter_code
_entity_poly.pdbx_strand_id
1 'polypeptide(L)'
;KSRWTIKWQGLSGEFDLRSGKGKLSCSPGPSGLNSFLRFVYSLILLKEPGFLVHASSLIRSDRGYIFPGKSNAGKTTITQLSPDATLLSDDISLIKMLNGVPVAFGTPFWGALAVGGENVSTTITGIYFPIKDNKNYVQKL
;
A
#
# COMPACT_ATOMS: atom_id res chain seq x y z
N LYS A 1 -2.73 -18.15 17.54
CA LYS A 1 -2.01 -17.24 18.46
C LYS A 1 -2.44 -15.80 18.16
N SER A 2 -2.75 -14.97 19.16
CA SER A 2 -3.17 -13.58 18.92
C SER A 2 -2.02 -12.58 19.05
N ARG A 3 -1.10 -12.81 20.00
CA ARG A 3 0.10 -12.00 20.20
C ARG A 3 1.28 -12.50 19.37
N TRP A 4 1.96 -11.57 18.72
CA TRP A 4 3.11 -11.78 17.87
C TRP A 4 4.26 -10.88 18.32
N THR A 5 5.48 -11.40 18.28
CA THR A 5 6.71 -10.63 18.46
C THR A 5 7.42 -10.53 17.12
N ILE A 6 7.86 -9.32 16.78
CA ILE A 6 8.55 -8.99 15.54
C ILE A 6 9.97 -8.53 15.90
N LYS A 7 10.99 -9.15 15.32
CA LYS A 7 12.39 -8.73 15.43
C LYS A 7 13.00 -8.65 14.04
N TRP A 8 13.52 -7.49 13.64
CA TRP A 8 14.05 -7.29 12.29
C TRP A 8 15.02 -6.09 12.26
N GLN A 9 16.27 -6.28 11.84
CA GLN A 9 17.26 -5.20 11.65
C GLN A 9 17.28 -4.12 12.77
N GLY A 10 17.39 -4.53 14.04
CA GLY A 10 17.43 -3.61 15.19
C GLY A 10 16.06 -3.07 15.64
N LEU A 11 14.98 -3.40 14.93
CA LEU A 11 13.60 -3.21 15.38
C LEU A 11 13.15 -4.39 16.23
N SER A 12 12.46 -4.11 17.34
CA SER A 12 11.73 -5.08 18.15
C SER A 12 10.34 -4.56 18.47
N GLY A 13 9.31 -5.37 18.25
CA GLY A 13 7.94 -4.97 18.54
C GLY A 13 7.05 -6.14 18.91
N GLU A 14 5.91 -5.81 19.50
CA GLU A 14 4.86 -6.76 19.85
C GLU A 14 3.54 -6.25 19.29
N PHE A 15 2.70 -7.16 18.81
CA PHE A 15 1.36 -6.84 18.33
C PHE A 15 0.37 -7.93 18.71
N ASP A 16 -0.77 -7.55 19.28
CA ASP A 16 -1.89 -8.45 19.54
C ASP A 16 -3.02 -8.21 18.53
N LEU A 17 -3.21 -9.19 17.65
CA LEU A 17 -4.26 -9.18 16.62
C LEU A 17 -5.67 -9.10 17.19
N ARG A 18 -5.88 -9.51 18.46
CA ARG A 18 -7.23 -9.48 19.06
C ARG A 18 -7.59 -8.09 19.56
N SER A 19 -6.66 -7.42 20.23
CA SER A 19 -6.91 -6.07 20.77
C SER A 19 -6.57 -4.96 19.78
N GLY A 20 -5.86 -5.25 18.69
CA GLY A 20 -5.34 -4.26 17.75
C GLY A 20 -4.25 -3.35 18.34
N LYS A 21 -3.61 -3.77 19.43
CA LYS A 21 -2.61 -2.97 20.17
C LYS A 21 -1.23 -3.57 20.03
N GLY A 22 -0.22 -2.72 19.99
CA GLY A 22 1.17 -3.13 19.94
C GLY A 22 2.13 -2.12 20.54
N LYS A 23 3.38 -2.53 20.66
CA LYS A 23 4.50 -1.70 21.09
C LYS A 23 5.66 -1.86 20.12
N LEU A 24 6.41 -0.79 19.90
CA LEU A 24 7.51 -0.73 18.95
C LEU A 24 8.72 -0.10 19.65
N SER A 25 9.88 -0.73 19.52
CA SER A 25 11.18 -0.18 19.86
C SER A 25 12.05 -0.20 18.61
N CYS A 26 12.44 0.98 18.12
CA CYS A 26 13.28 1.15 16.94
C CYS A 26 14.09 2.44 17.05
N SER A 27 15.11 2.59 16.20
CA SER A 27 15.82 3.86 16.05
C SER A 27 14.86 4.98 15.60
N PRO A 28 15.14 6.25 15.92
CA PRO A 28 14.35 7.38 15.46
C PRO A 28 14.30 7.43 13.92
N GLY A 29 13.13 7.77 13.38
CA GLY A 29 12.90 7.91 11.94
C GLY A 29 11.71 7.09 11.43
N PRO A 30 11.21 7.39 10.21
CA PRO A 30 9.98 6.81 9.69
C PRO A 30 10.12 5.34 9.30
N SER A 31 11.33 4.88 8.98
CA SER A 31 11.57 3.53 8.43
C SER A 31 11.20 2.41 9.41
N GLY A 32 11.48 2.57 10.70
CA GLY A 32 11.14 1.56 11.71
C GLY A 32 9.63 1.37 11.85
N LEU A 33 8.89 2.48 11.97
CA LEU A 33 7.43 2.45 12.05
C LEU A 33 6.80 1.89 10.75
N ASN A 34 7.28 2.32 9.58
CA ASN A 34 6.82 1.83 8.28
C ASN A 34 6.97 0.30 8.18
N SER A 35 8.15 -0.23 8.50
CA SER A 35 8.40 -1.68 8.50
C SER A 35 7.52 -2.43 9.52
N PHE A 36 7.36 -1.90 10.73
CA PHE A 36 6.48 -2.50 11.74
C PHE A 36 5.02 -2.59 11.25
N LEU A 37 4.50 -1.50 10.67
CA LEU A 37 3.14 -1.48 10.13
C LEU A 37 2.97 -2.50 8.99
N ARG A 38 3.98 -2.68 8.11
CA ARG A 38 3.94 -3.71 7.06
C ARG A 38 3.81 -5.12 7.62
N PHE A 39 4.52 -5.42 8.71
CA PHE A 39 4.36 -6.69 9.42
C PHE A 39 2.96 -6.82 10.04
N VAL A 40 2.48 -5.78 10.71
CA VAL A 40 1.15 -5.78 11.34
C VAL A 40 0.04 -6.02 10.31
N TYR A 41 0.06 -5.29 9.19
CA TYR A 41 -0.92 -5.47 8.12
C TYR A 41 -0.84 -6.87 7.52
N SER A 42 0.36 -7.38 7.27
CA SER A 42 0.54 -8.76 6.79
C SER A 42 -0.08 -9.78 7.76
N LEU A 43 0.08 -9.60 9.07
CA LEU A 43 -0.51 -10.48 10.09
C LEU A 43 -2.04 -10.37 10.16
N ILE A 44 -2.60 -9.17 9.97
CA ILE A 44 -4.06 -8.95 9.91
C ILE A 44 -4.63 -9.70 8.70
N LEU A 45 -3.98 -9.59 7.54
CA LEU A 45 -4.41 -10.22 6.30
C LEU A 45 -4.32 -11.76 6.32
N LEU A 46 -3.62 -12.38 7.27
CA LEU A 46 -3.70 -13.84 7.46
C LEU A 46 -5.12 -14.33 7.80
N LYS A 47 -6.01 -13.43 8.25
CA LYS A 47 -7.38 -13.75 8.67
C LYS A 47 -8.44 -13.22 7.72
N GLU A 48 -8.05 -12.46 6.69
CA GLU A 48 -8.98 -11.75 5.81
C GLU A 48 -8.60 -11.96 4.35
N PRO A 49 -9.57 -12.08 3.42
CA PRO A 49 -9.27 -12.21 2.00
C PRO A 49 -8.73 -10.89 1.44
N GLY A 50 -7.40 -10.79 1.36
CA GLY A 50 -6.71 -9.63 0.81
C GLY A 50 -5.20 -9.82 0.78
N PHE A 51 -4.50 -8.86 0.17
CA PHE A 51 -3.06 -8.88 0.03
C PHE A 51 -2.49 -7.46 -0.06
N LEU A 52 -1.22 -7.36 0.29
CA LEU A 52 -0.39 -6.19 0.03
C LEU A 52 0.34 -6.39 -1.29
N VAL A 53 0.39 -5.36 -2.13
CA VAL A 53 1.11 -5.38 -3.41
C VAL A 53 1.97 -4.14 -3.57
N HIS A 54 3.20 -4.30 -4.06
CA HIS A 54 4.08 -3.19 -4.40
C HIS A 54 3.56 -2.48 -5.66
N ALA A 55 2.78 -1.43 -5.43
CA ALA A 55 2.06 -0.66 -6.42
C ALA A 55 1.71 0.72 -5.86
N SER A 56 1.69 1.74 -6.73
CA SER A 56 0.98 2.96 -6.40
C SER A 56 -0.49 2.81 -6.75
N SER A 57 -1.36 3.53 -6.04
CA SER A 57 -2.79 3.52 -6.27
C SER A 57 -3.41 4.87 -5.98
N LEU A 58 -4.44 5.21 -6.75
CA LEU A 58 -5.16 6.47 -6.63
C LEU A 58 -6.63 6.31 -7.00
N ILE A 59 -7.44 7.26 -6.57
CA ILE A 59 -8.83 7.45 -6.98
C ILE A 59 -8.88 8.68 -7.89
N ARG A 60 -9.48 8.53 -9.07
CA ARG A 60 -9.79 9.66 -9.95
C ARG A 60 -11.20 9.52 -10.49
N SER A 61 -12.02 10.55 -10.32
CA SER A 61 -13.43 10.52 -10.71
C SER A 61 -14.16 9.28 -10.17
N ASP A 62 -14.00 9.04 -8.86
CA ASP A 62 -14.56 7.90 -8.10
C ASP A 62 -14.11 6.50 -8.54
N ARG A 63 -13.14 6.41 -9.47
CA ARG A 63 -12.62 5.15 -9.99
C ARG A 63 -11.24 4.85 -9.41
N GLY A 64 -11.06 3.61 -8.95
CA GLY A 64 -9.80 3.12 -8.39
C GLY A 64 -8.84 2.62 -9.47
N TYR A 65 -7.60 3.07 -9.40
CA TYR A 65 -6.53 2.68 -10.32
C TYR A 65 -5.31 2.16 -9.56
N ILE A 66 -4.78 1.02 -10.00
CA ILE A 66 -3.58 0.40 -9.45
C ILE A 66 -2.49 0.39 -10.51
N PHE A 67 -1.26 0.74 -10.10
CA PHE A 67 -0.07 0.75 -10.94
C PHE A 67 1.03 -0.14 -10.36
N PRO A 68 0.98 -1.47 -10.56
CA PRO A 68 2.03 -2.38 -10.10
C PRO A 68 3.31 -2.20 -10.92
N GLY A 69 4.46 -2.43 -10.30
CA GLY A 69 5.73 -2.44 -11.04
C GLY A 69 6.95 -2.37 -10.15
N LYS A 70 8.12 -2.62 -10.74
CA LYS A 70 9.41 -2.49 -10.05
C LYS A 70 9.67 -1.04 -9.62
N SER A 71 10.62 -0.83 -8.72
CA SER A 71 11.12 0.51 -8.42
C SER A 71 11.59 1.18 -9.72
N ASN A 72 11.39 2.49 -9.85
CA ASN A 72 11.69 3.28 -11.04
C ASN A 72 10.87 2.96 -12.30
N ALA A 73 9.77 2.19 -12.22
CA ALA A 73 8.86 1.96 -13.35
C ALA A 73 8.05 3.21 -13.78
N GLY A 74 8.06 4.29 -12.99
CA GLY A 74 7.28 5.51 -13.25
C GLY A 74 6.02 5.67 -12.39
N LYS A 75 5.80 4.78 -11.41
CA LYS A 75 4.67 4.83 -10.46
C LYS A 75 4.51 6.17 -9.74
N THR A 76 5.62 6.70 -9.22
CA THR A 76 5.66 8.00 -8.54
C THR A 76 5.38 9.14 -9.51
N THR A 77 5.85 9.05 -10.76
CA THR A 77 5.57 10.04 -11.79
C THR A 77 4.07 10.11 -12.11
N ILE A 78 3.39 8.96 -12.22
CA ILE A 78 1.93 8.91 -12.47
C ILE A 78 1.15 9.60 -11.35
N THR A 79 1.51 9.33 -10.10
CA THR A 79 0.85 9.95 -8.94
C THR A 79 1.09 11.47 -8.88
N GLN A 80 2.33 11.92 -9.12
CA GLN A 80 2.67 13.35 -9.17
C GLN A 80 1.97 14.11 -10.30
N LEU A 81 1.78 13.47 -11.46
CA LEU A 81 1.06 14.05 -12.60
C LEU A 81 -0.47 13.95 -12.47
N SER A 82 -0.98 13.49 -11.33
CA SER A 82 -2.41 13.36 -11.04
C SER A 82 -2.80 14.18 -9.80
N PRO A 83 -2.60 15.52 -9.79
CA PRO A 83 -2.86 16.35 -8.60
C PRO A 83 -4.33 16.35 -8.16
N ASP A 84 -5.26 16.12 -9.09
CA ASP A 84 -6.70 16.06 -8.80
C ASP A 84 -7.17 14.67 -8.34
N ALA A 85 -6.24 13.73 -8.12
CA ALA A 85 -6.55 12.37 -7.68
C ALA A 85 -6.29 12.20 -6.18
N THR A 86 -7.09 11.37 -5.52
CA THR A 86 -6.87 10.97 -4.14
C THR A 86 -5.83 9.84 -4.10
N LEU A 87 -4.69 10.06 -3.44
CA LEU A 87 -3.65 9.04 -3.30
C LEU A 87 -4.09 7.97 -2.29
N LEU A 88 -4.08 6.69 -2.69
CA LEU A 88 -4.29 5.56 -1.79
C LEU A 88 -2.96 4.96 -1.32
N SER A 89 -1.95 4.92 -2.18
CA SER A 89 -0.59 4.54 -1.80
C SER A 89 0.40 4.94 -2.89
N ASP A 90 1.65 5.19 -2.51
CA ASP A 90 2.76 5.41 -3.43
C ASP A 90 3.78 4.25 -3.46
N ASP A 91 3.64 3.27 -2.57
CA ASP A 91 4.56 2.13 -2.46
C ASP A 91 3.82 0.78 -2.31
N ILE A 92 3.09 0.59 -1.21
CA ILE A 92 2.37 -0.67 -0.95
C ILE A 92 0.86 -0.43 -0.90
N SER A 93 0.15 -0.91 -1.90
CA SER A 93 -1.31 -0.86 -1.94
C SER A 93 -1.92 -2.06 -1.22
N LEU A 94 -2.98 -1.82 -0.44
CA LEU A 94 -3.79 -2.86 0.17
C LEU A 94 -5.00 -3.16 -0.71
N ILE A 95 -5.17 -4.43 -1.10
CA ILE A 95 -6.32 -4.90 -1.87
C ILE A 95 -7.04 -5.98 -1.07
N LYS A 96 -8.37 -5.83 -0.92
CA LYS A 96 -9.23 -6.83 -0.28
C LYS A 96 -10.36 -7.24 -1.22
N MET A 97 -10.81 -8.49 -1.08
CA MET A 97 -12.01 -8.97 -1.74
C MET A 97 -13.20 -8.79 -0.78
N LEU A 98 -14.08 -7.84 -1.07
CA LEU A 98 -15.30 -7.61 -0.30
C LEU A 98 -16.50 -8.07 -1.12
N ASN A 99 -17.20 -9.10 -0.66
CA ASN A 99 -18.36 -9.67 -1.36
C ASN A 99 -18.08 -10.00 -2.84
N GLY A 100 -16.89 -10.51 -3.15
CA GLY A 100 -16.46 -10.82 -4.52
C GLY A 100 -15.97 -9.63 -5.34
N VAL A 101 -15.97 -8.41 -4.79
CA VAL A 101 -15.50 -7.19 -5.46
C VAL A 101 -14.11 -6.81 -4.96
N PRO A 102 -13.13 -6.57 -5.85
CA PRO A 102 -11.81 -6.09 -5.45
C PRO A 102 -11.87 -4.61 -5.06
N VAL A 103 -11.43 -4.31 -3.84
CA VAL A 103 -11.42 -2.96 -3.25
C VAL A 103 -9.99 -2.59 -2.85
N ALA A 104 -9.56 -1.41 -3.27
CA ALA A 104 -8.29 -0.81 -2.88
C ALA A 104 -8.48 0.12 -1.69
N PHE A 105 -7.54 0.07 -0.75
CA PHE A 105 -7.54 0.86 0.47
C PHE A 105 -6.30 1.75 0.56
N GLY A 106 -6.51 2.93 1.13
CA GLY A 106 -5.44 3.79 1.62
C GLY A 106 -4.51 3.05 2.57
N THR A 107 -3.20 3.23 2.40
CA THR A 107 -2.22 2.64 3.31
C THR A 107 -1.34 3.70 3.96
N PRO A 108 -0.95 3.52 5.23
CA PRO A 108 -0.09 4.46 5.94
C PRO A 108 1.39 4.28 5.57
N PHE A 109 1.71 3.59 4.47
CA PHE A 109 3.08 3.29 4.10
C PHE A 109 3.69 4.44 3.32
N TRP A 110 4.77 5.01 3.84
CA TRP A 110 5.52 6.05 3.17
C TRP A 110 6.45 5.44 2.12
N GLY A 111 6.20 5.76 0.85
CA GLY A 111 7.10 5.52 -0.27
C GLY A 111 7.96 6.73 -0.61
N ALA A 112 8.20 6.93 -1.90
CA ALA A 112 9.03 8.01 -2.42
C ALA A 112 8.45 9.41 -2.18
N LEU A 113 7.13 9.54 -2.03
CA LEU A 113 6.48 10.81 -1.76
C LEU A 113 6.51 11.19 -0.27
N ALA A 114 6.96 10.29 0.60
CA ALA A 114 7.01 10.49 2.05
C ALA A 114 5.68 10.94 2.69
N VAL A 115 4.56 10.63 2.03
CA VAL A 115 3.19 10.84 2.53
C VAL A 115 2.46 9.50 2.57
N GLY A 116 1.58 9.34 3.56
CA GLY A 116 0.67 8.19 3.59
C GLY A 116 -0.47 8.40 2.60
N GLY A 117 -1.11 7.31 2.18
CA GLY A 117 -2.36 7.40 1.46
C GLY A 117 -3.50 7.88 2.35
N GLU A 118 -4.49 8.52 1.73
CA GLU A 118 -5.72 8.92 2.38
C GLU A 118 -6.48 7.70 2.88
N ASN A 119 -7.04 7.76 4.10
CA ASN A 119 -7.76 6.64 4.72
C ASN A 119 -9.18 6.45 4.13
N VAL A 120 -9.23 6.17 2.83
CA VAL A 120 -10.43 5.92 2.03
C VAL A 120 -10.24 4.65 1.20
N SER A 121 -11.31 4.21 0.54
CA SER A 121 -11.28 3.02 -0.30
C SER A 121 -12.20 3.15 -1.50
N THR A 122 -11.87 2.47 -2.60
CA THR A 122 -12.74 2.38 -3.76
C THR A 122 -12.59 1.02 -4.45
N THR A 123 -13.60 0.65 -5.25
CA THR A 123 -13.53 -0.51 -6.13
C THR A 123 -12.46 -0.31 -7.20
N ILE A 124 -11.71 -1.37 -7.50
CA ILE A 124 -10.67 -1.33 -8.53
C ILE A 124 -11.34 -1.32 -9.90
N THR A 125 -11.14 -0.22 -10.64
CA THR A 125 -11.63 -0.05 -12.01
C THR A 125 -10.59 -0.48 -13.05
N GLY A 126 -9.30 -0.26 -12.79
CA GLY A 126 -8.24 -0.61 -13.73
C GLY A 126 -6.91 -0.91 -13.05
N ILE A 127 -6.17 -1.84 -13.66
CA ILE A 127 -4.79 -2.15 -13.30
C ILE A 127 -3.94 -1.87 -14.53
N TYR A 128 -2.96 -0.98 -14.40
CA TYR A 128 -2.07 -0.58 -15.49
C TYR A 128 -0.63 -0.89 -15.08
N PHE A 129 0.13 -1.50 -15.97
CA PHE A 129 1.54 -1.83 -15.72
C PHE A 129 2.41 -0.77 -16.39
N PRO A 130 3.03 0.17 -15.64
CA PRO A 130 3.87 1.20 -16.24
C PRO A 130 5.13 0.56 -16.84
N ILE A 131 5.38 0.85 -18.11
CA ILE A 131 6.56 0.43 -18.85
C ILE A 131 7.18 1.70 -19.44
N LYS A 132 8.49 1.86 -19.30
CA LYS A 132 9.20 2.99 -19.92
C LYS A 132 9.28 2.80 -21.42
N ASP A 133 8.90 3.82 -22.15
CA ASP A 133 8.95 3.89 -23.61
C ASP A 133 9.22 5.34 -24.03
N ASN A 134 9.63 5.55 -25.27
CA ASN A 134 9.78 6.87 -25.88
C ASN A 134 8.44 7.44 -26.38
N LYS A 135 7.35 6.66 -26.27
CA LYS A 135 5.98 7.09 -26.61
C LYS A 135 5.03 6.82 -25.44
N ASN A 136 4.04 7.70 -25.28
CA ASN A 136 2.95 7.51 -24.31
C ASN A 136 1.76 6.83 -25.01
N TYR A 137 1.43 5.61 -24.61
CA TYR A 137 0.23 4.91 -25.08
C TYR A 137 -0.30 3.97 -23.99
N VAL A 138 -1.54 3.54 -24.15
CA VAL A 138 -2.17 2.51 -23.34
C VAL A 138 -2.59 1.38 -24.27
N GLN A 139 -2.19 0.16 -23.93
CA GLN A 139 -2.54 -1.04 -24.69
C GLN A 139 -3.14 -2.08 -23.73
N LYS A 140 -4.14 -2.81 -24.21
CA LYS A 140 -4.70 -3.95 -23.46
C LYS A 140 -3.70 -5.11 -23.50
N LEU A 141 -3.49 -5.75 -22.35
CA LEU A 141 -2.75 -7.00 -22.25
C LEU A 141 -3.43 -8.13 -23.04
#